data_AF-A0A1V5Q6X1-F1
#
_entry.id   AF-A0A1V5Q6X1-F1
#
_cell.length_a   1.000
_cell.length_b   1.000
_cell.length_c   1.000
_cell.angle_alpha   90.00
_cell.angle_beta   90.00
_cell.angle_gamma   90.00
#
_symmetry.space_group_name_H-M   'P 1'
#
loop_
_entity.id
_entity.type
_entity.pdbx_description
1 polymer ?
#
loop_
_entity_poly.entity_id
_entity_poly.type
_entity_poly.pdbx_seq_one_letter_code
_entity_poly.pdbx_strand_id
1 'polypeptide(L)'
;MAETELKGEKMDQDVQQPADTHVMSAEEKARADISRSEWENPMNWGGPGNTAVYFSKRDKRIWVPKHAPGAGWTVNLAHTGGILWLVGLCMGMILVLALAASWVFSDQIVRILM
;
A
#
# COMPACT_ATOMS: atom_id res chain seq x y z
N MET A 1 -54.54 -19.75 -15.55
CA MET A 1 -54.42 -18.64 -16.52
C MET A 1 -54.46 -17.38 -15.68
N ALA A 2 -53.36 -17.07 -15.00
CA ALA A 2 -52.20 -16.31 -15.49
C ALA A 2 -52.49 -14.80 -15.50
N GLU A 3 -51.54 -14.03 -14.96
CA GLU A 3 -51.49 -12.56 -14.83
C GLU A 3 -52.21 -12.00 -13.59
N THR A 4 -51.57 -11.34 -12.61
CA THR A 4 -50.33 -10.56 -12.61
C THR A 4 -49.68 -10.50 -11.22
N GLU A 5 -48.56 -11.20 -11.10
CA GLU A 5 -47.55 -11.05 -10.05
C GLU A 5 -46.66 -9.82 -10.28
N LEU A 6 -47.20 -8.60 -10.13
CA LEU A 6 -46.43 -7.38 -10.41
C LEU A 6 -46.60 -6.27 -9.37
N LYS A 7 -46.88 -6.66 -8.12
CA LYS A 7 -47.03 -5.70 -7.01
C LYS A 7 -46.49 -6.23 -5.69
N GLY A 8 -45.38 -6.97 -5.75
CA GLY A 8 -44.68 -7.49 -4.56
C GLY A 8 -43.23 -7.04 -4.42
N GLU A 9 -42.62 -6.48 -5.47
CA GLU A 9 -41.17 -6.28 -5.55
C GLU A 9 -40.79 -4.79 -5.63
N LYS A 10 -41.38 -3.96 -4.76
CA LYS A 10 -40.92 -2.56 -4.62
C LYS A 10 -40.89 -2.08 -3.17
N MET A 11 -40.82 -3.02 -2.24
CA MET A 11 -40.92 -2.74 -0.81
C MET A 11 -39.89 -3.57 -0.05
N ASP A 12 -38.62 -3.45 -0.43
CA ASP A 12 -37.46 -3.96 0.34
C ASP A 12 -36.12 -3.38 -0.14
N GLN A 13 -36.13 -2.17 -0.72
CA GLN A 13 -34.89 -1.42 -1.02
C GLN A 13 -34.79 -0.11 -0.25
N ASP A 14 -35.61 0.06 0.79
CA ASP A 14 -35.34 1.02 1.85
C ASP A 14 -34.75 0.23 3.03
N VAL A 15 -33.63 -0.44 2.77
CA VAL A 15 -32.78 -0.96 3.85
C VAL A 15 -32.14 0.28 4.46
N GLN A 16 -32.85 0.79 5.47
CA GLN A 16 -32.37 1.66 6.52
C GLN A 16 -30.89 1.37 6.75
N GLN A 17 -30.03 2.27 6.28
CA GLN A 17 -28.62 2.29 6.63
C GLN A 17 -28.55 3.02 7.98
N PRO A 18 -28.43 2.30 9.12
CA PRO A 18 -28.43 2.98 10.41
C PRO A 18 -27.16 3.82 10.53
N ALA A 19 -27.38 5.03 11.04
CA ALA A 19 -26.40 6.07 11.27
C ALA A 19 -25.10 5.59 11.94
N ASP A 20 -23.98 5.98 11.33
CA ASP A 20 -22.78 6.56 11.95
C ASP A 20 -22.14 5.82 13.14
N THR A 21 -22.21 4.49 13.13
CA THR A 21 -21.15 3.68 13.73
C THR A 21 -20.44 3.02 12.57
N HIS A 22 -19.15 3.32 12.35
CA HIS A 22 -18.35 2.74 11.26
C HIS A 22 -18.09 1.24 11.53
N VAL A 23 -19.15 0.44 11.54
CA VAL A 23 -19.07 -1.02 11.61
C VAL A 23 -18.48 -1.46 10.29
N MET A 24 -17.22 -1.91 10.31
CA MET A 24 -16.56 -2.50 9.13
C MET A 24 -17.50 -3.55 8.53
N SER A 25 -17.74 -3.46 7.23
CA SER A 25 -18.50 -4.47 6.50
C SER A 25 -17.84 -5.85 6.67
N ALA A 26 -18.62 -6.92 6.55
CA ALA A 26 -18.10 -8.29 6.68
C ALA A 26 -16.92 -8.55 5.72
N GLU A 27 -16.96 -7.96 4.52
CA GLU A 27 -15.87 -8.05 3.54
C GLU A 27 -14.61 -7.32 4.00
N GLU A 28 -14.74 -6.10 4.54
CA GLU A 28 -13.60 -5.34 5.04
C GLU A 28 -12.94 -6.03 6.22
N LYS A 29 -13.73 -6.61 7.13
CA LYS A 29 -13.21 -7.42 8.23
C LYS A 29 -12.44 -8.63 7.70
N ALA A 30 -13.02 -9.38 6.77
CA ALA A 30 -12.35 -10.53 6.16
C ALA A 30 -11.03 -10.12 5.46
N ARG A 31 -11.00 -8.98 4.76
CA ARG A 31 -9.79 -8.44 4.13
C ARG A 31 -8.74 -8.04 5.18
N ALA A 32 -9.15 -7.41 6.26
CA ALA A 32 -8.27 -7.03 7.36
C ALA A 32 -7.67 -8.27 8.04
N ASP A 33 -8.49 -9.30 8.28
CA ASP A 33 -8.06 -10.58 8.86
C ASP A 33 -7.04 -11.30 7.96
N ILE A 34 -7.29 -11.33 6.64
CA ILE A 34 -6.31 -11.83 5.66
C ILE A 34 -5.01 -11.03 5.76
N SER A 35 -5.08 -9.70 5.70
CA SER A 35 -3.89 -8.84 5.74
C SER A 35 -3.07 -9.01 7.02
N ARG A 36 -3.75 -9.23 8.16
CA ARG A 36 -3.11 -9.50 9.46
C ARG A 36 -2.43 -10.86 9.45
N SER A 37 -3.15 -11.91 9.04
CA SER A 37 -2.58 -13.27 8.99
C SER A 37 -1.37 -13.37 8.05
N GLU A 38 -1.41 -12.68 6.91
CA GLU A 38 -0.30 -12.63 5.97
C GLU A 38 0.88 -11.81 6.52
N TRP A 39 0.60 -10.73 7.25
CA TRP A 39 1.62 -9.90 7.88
C TRP A 39 2.35 -10.64 9.01
N GLU A 40 1.63 -11.43 9.80
CA GLU A 40 2.17 -12.23 10.90
C GLU A 40 2.97 -13.46 10.42
N ASN A 41 2.74 -13.92 9.19
CA ASN A 41 3.42 -15.08 8.64
C ASN A 41 4.90 -14.76 8.32
N PRO A 42 5.88 -15.37 9.03
CA PRO A 42 7.30 -15.09 8.81
C PRO A 42 7.79 -15.49 7.41
N MET A 43 7.11 -16.42 6.73
CA MET A 43 7.47 -16.82 5.37
C MET A 43 7.22 -15.75 4.32
N ASN A 44 6.38 -14.75 4.63
CA ASN A 44 6.14 -13.60 3.76
C ASN A 44 7.21 -12.50 3.94
N TRP A 45 8.16 -12.69 4.86
CA TRP A 45 9.27 -11.78 5.11
C TRP A 45 10.57 -12.40 4.60
N GLY A 46 11.30 -11.66 3.77
CA GLY A 46 12.58 -12.09 3.22
C GLY A 46 13.70 -11.11 3.56
N GLY A 47 14.88 -11.62 3.86
CA GLY A 47 16.08 -10.81 4.12
C GLY A 47 16.37 -10.57 5.62
N PRO A 48 17.52 -9.95 5.93
CA PRO A 48 18.01 -9.85 7.31
C PRO A 48 17.40 -8.68 8.07
N GLY A 49 16.85 -8.94 9.26
CA GLY A 49 16.49 -7.95 10.27
C GLY A 49 15.75 -6.72 9.73
N ASN A 50 16.38 -5.55 9.86
CA ASN A 50 15.76 -4.26 9.53
C ASN A 50 15.64 -3.99 8.02
N THR A 51 16.27 -4.78 7.15
CA THR A 51 16.13 -4.66 5.69
C THR A 51 15.17 -5.70 5.10
N ALA A 52 14.44 -6.41 5.97
CA ALA A 52 13.44 -7.37 5.51
C ALA A 52 12.41 -6.72 4.58
N VAL A 53 12.16 -7.40 3.47
CA VAL A 53 11.18 -7.07 2.44
C VAL A 53 9.97 -7.99 2.58
N TYR A 54 8.80 -7.46 2.23
CA TYR A 54 7.54 -8.17 2.41
C TYR A 54 6.97 -8.64 1.07
N PHE A 55 6.51 -9.88 1.04
CA PHE A 55 5.93 -10.52 -0.13
C PHE A 55 4.67 -11.28 0.26
N SER A 56 3.50 -10.72 -0.05
CA SER A 56 2.24 -11.47 0.00
C SER A 56 1.32 -11.08 -1.15
N LYS A 57 0.91 -12.07 -1.96
CA LYS A 57 -0.08 -11.88 -3.03
C LYS A 57 -1.51 -11.70 -2.51
N ARG A 58 -1.77 -12.19 -1.28
CA ARG A 58 -3.09 -12.19 -0.63
C ARG A 58 -3.34 -10.87 0.10
N ASP A 59 -2.32 -10.30 0.72
CA ASP A 59 -2.38 -8.95 1.27
C ASP A 59 -2.38 -7.93 0.12
N LYS A 60 -3.41 -7.09 0.03
CA LYS A 60 -3.56 -6.09 -1.05
C LYS A 60 -2.86 -4.76 -0.75
N ARG A 61 -2.33 -4.58 0.46
CA ARG A 61 -1.62 -3.36 0.83
C ARG A 61 -0.31 -3.27 0.04
N ILE A 62 -0.04 -2.09 -0.51
CA ILE A 62 1.23 -1.77 -1.17
C ILE A 62 2.26 -1.35 -0.14
N TRP A 63 1.88 -0.51 0.82
CA TRP A 63 2.73 -0.11 1.93
C TRP A 63 2.37 -0.92 3.17
N VAL A 64 3.38 -1.50 3.81
CA VAL A 64 3.21 -2.43 4.93
C VAL A 64 4.14 -2.01 6.06
N PRO A 65 3.65 -1.85 7.30
CA PRO A 65 4.51 -1.51 8.43
C PRO A 65 5.41 -2.71 8.77
N LYS A 66 6.64 -2.48 9.22
CA LYS A 66 7.51 -3.54 9.73
C LYS A 66 7.11 -3.96 11.15
N HIS A 67 7.48 -5.17 11.55
CA HIS A 67 7.15 -5.77 12.85
C HIS A 67 7.76 -5.01 14.03
N ALA A 68 9.02 -4.61 13.92
CA ALA A 68 9.73 -3.94 15.00
C ALA A 68 9.25 -2.48 15.14
N PRO A 69 8.89 -2.03 16.35
CA PRO A 69 8.58 -0.62 16.60
C PRO A 69 9.72 0.29 16.11
N GLY A 70 9.39 1.29 15.29
CA GLY A 70 10.36 2.23 14.73
C GLY A 70 11.12 1.76 13.48
N ALA A 71 10.95 0.51 13.02
CA ALA A 71 11.58 0.03 11.78
C ALA A 71 10.96 0.62 10.49
N GLY A 72 9.88 1.37 10.64
CA GLY A 72 9.22 2.10 9.56
C GLY A 72 8.35 1.21 8.68
N TRP A 73 8.28 1.57 7.40
CA TRP A 73 7.43 0.92 6.39
C TRP A 73 8.28 0.25 5.32
N THR A 74 7.69 -0.74 4.66
CA THR A 74 8.22 -1.37 3.45
C THR A 74 7.13 -1.45 2.39
N VAL A 75 7.52 -1.81 1.17
CA VAL A 75 6.57 -2.09 0.09
C VAL A 75 6.35 -3.58 -0.05
N ASN A 76 5.12 -3.98 -0.37
CA ASN A 76 4.77 -5.35 -0.72
C ASN A 76 5.19 -5.61 -2.17
N LEU A 77 6.28 -6.33 -2.34
CA LEU A 77 6.90 -6.61 -3.65
C LEU A 77 6.19 -7.74 -4.41
N ALA A 78 5.15 -8.34 -3.85
CA ALA A 78 4.31 -9.30 -4.57
C ALA A 78 3.36 -8.64 -5.58
N HIS A 79 3.23 -7.30 -5.56
CA HIS A 79 2.35 -6.54 -6.45
C HIS A 79 3.12 -5.53 -7.30
N THR A 80 2.64 -5.32 -8.52
CA THR A 80 3.21 -4.34 -9.46
C THR A 80 3.32 -2.95 -8.85
N GLY A 81 2.31 -2.52 -8.08
CA GLY A 81 2.36 -1.23 -7.39
C GLY A 81 3.55 -1.10 -6.44
N GLY A 82 3.88 -2.15 -5.68
CA GLY A 82 5.03 -2.15 -4.77
C GLY A 82 6.36 -2.10 -5.51
N ILE A 83 6.46 -2.82 -6.63
CA ILE A 83 7.65 -2.80 -7.50
C ILE A 83 7.84 -1.39 -8.11
N LEU A 84 6.77 -0.76 -8.59
CA LEU A 84 6.81 0.59 -9.14
C LEU A 84 7.28 1.62 -8.09
N TRP A 85 6.82 1.49 -6.84
CA TRP A 85 7.31 2.33 -5.75
C TRP A 85 8.80 2.11 -5.49
N LEU A 86 9.26 0.86 -5.44
CA LEU A 86 10.70 0.57 -5.26
C LEU A 86 11.54 1.21 -6.37
N VAL A 87 11.16 1.00 -7.63
CA VAL A 87 11.85 1.59 -8.79
C VAL A 87 11.82 3.11 -8.72
N GLY A 88 10.66 3.70 -8.41
CA GLY A 88 10.50 5.15 -8.26
C GLY A 88 11.42 5.74 -7.18
N LEU A 89 11.54 5.07 -6.03
CA LEU A 89 12.45 5.49 -4.95
C LEU A 89 13.91 5.42 -5.37
N CYS A 90 14.33 4.34 -6.05
CA CYS A 90 15.69 4.21 -6.57
C CYS A 90 16.00 5.31 -7.60
N MET A 91 15.11 5.54 -8.56
CA MET A 91 15.29 6.57 -9.58
C MET A 91 15.29 7.97 -8.98
N GLY A 92 14.41 8.24 -8.01
CA GLY A 92 14.36 9.50 -7.28
C GLY A 92 15.66 9.78 -6.53
N MET A 93 16.23 8.77 -5.86
CA MET A 93 17.51 8.89 -5.17
C MET A 93 18.66 9.20 -6.15
N ILE A 94 18.72 8.49 -7.28
CA ILE A 94 19.73 8.75 -8.34
C ILE A 94 19.61 10.19 -8.85
N LEU A 95 18.38 10.65 -9.11
CA LEU A 95 18.13 12.01 -9.58
C LEU A 95 18.59 13.06 -8.57
N VAL A 96 18.25 12.90 -7.29
CA VAL A 96 18.68 13.82 -6.22
C VAL A 96 20.20 13.89 -6.14
N LEU A 97 20.88 12.74 -6.20
CA LEU A 97 22.35 12.68 -6.17
C LEU A 97 22.97 13.36 -7.40
N ALA A 98 22.41 13.16 -8.59
CA ALA A 98 22.88 13.80 -9.81
C ALA A 98 22.72 15.34 -9.75
N LEU A 99 21.59 15.82 -9.25
CA LEU A 99 21.34 17.25 -9.06
C LEU A 99 22.29 17.85 -8.02
N ALA A 100 22.50 17.17 -6.90
CA ALA A 100 23.45 17.61 -5.88
C ALA A 100 24.88 17.67 -6.42
N ALA A 101 25.31 16.66 -7.17
CA ALA A 101 26.63 16.64 -7.80
C ALA A 101 26.79 17.76 -8.84
N SER A 102 25.76 18.00 -9.67
CA SER A 102 25.74 19.09 -10.64
C SER A 102 25.82 20.47 -9.97
N TRP A 103 25.11 20.65 -8.86
CA TRP A 103 25.18 21.87 -8.06
C TRP A 103 26.58 22.10 -7.48
N VAL A 104 27.18 21.07 -6.86
CA VAL A 104 28.56 21.15 -6.33
C VAL A 104 29.57 21.46 -7.42
N PHE A 105 29.47 20.79 -8.58
CA PHE A 105 30.37 21.04 -9.71
C PHE A 105 30.27 22.49 -10.20
N SER A 106 29.04 23.01 -10.34
CA SER A 106 28.80 24.38 -10.78
C SER A 106 29.37 25.41 -9.80
N ASP A 107 29.20 25.18 -8.49
CA ASP A 107 29.77 26.02 -7.43
C ASP A 107 31.30 26.10 -7.51
N GLN A 108 31.96 24.95 -7.71
CA GLN A 108 33.43 24.92 -7.83
C GLN A 108 33.94 25.71 -9.05
N ILE A 109 33.27 25.63 -10.19
CA ILE A 109 33.65 26.36 -11.40
C ILE A 109 33.55 27.88 -11.18
N VAL A 110 32.46 28.35 -10.56
CA VAL A 110 32.29 29.78 -10.26
C VAL A 110 33.42 30.29 -9.35
N ARG A 111 33.78 29.52 -8.31
CA ARG A 111 34.85 29.90 -7.35
C ARG A 111 36.26 29.90 -7.96
N ILE A 112 36.48 29.17 -9.05
CA ILE A 112 37.76 29.18 -9.78
C ILE A 112 37.83 30.37 -10.75
N LEU A 113 36.69 30.79 -11.30
CA LEU A 113 36.62 31.81 -12.34
C LEU A 113 36.47 33.25 -11.82
N MET A 114 36.03 33.44 -10.58
CA MET A 114 35.90 34.74 -9.89
C MET A 114 37.00 34.95 -8.86
#